data_AF-A0A0S8BM34-F1
#
_entry.id   AF-A0A0S8BM34-F1
#
_cell.length_a   1.000
_cell.length_b   1.000
_cell.length_c   1.000
_cell.angle_alpha   90.00
_cell.angle_beta   90.00
_cell.angle_gamma   90.00
#
_symmetry.space_group_name_H-M   'P 1'
#
loop_
_entity.id
_entity.type
_entity.pdbx_description
1 polymer ?
#
loop_
_entity_poly.entity_id
_entity_poly.type
_entity_poly.pdbx_seq_one_letter_code
_entity_poly.pdbx_strand_id
1 'polypeptide(L)'
;MDFYDPIPIPGGANCQLCHQDQGGGNEWNGYGWDIRLAVDDLTCDGADGSIPDGIVTYDEAVPCVEALDSDFDPGSFSNLGEIELGTQPGWTDGPNNTIFTLTAEILNQEPPAGIDPYDPGGTGGTGGTGGMGGQGGTGGDEMFPPGQYKRNTIVVVSPGQSIQKAIDRAQEGTRIYILAGDYTEPDNTTNGLNITKSGIHLIGQSNSQKRVRLLATNGQRNGIVVVPPDVPAAAQPIRPGSPLLKRTDCMGCHTDMGPPFPRHPDVPDVIPMDTDPWLYDIVIEGITVEGFSNNGIFTEHVDGFVFDDVESINNRNYGIFPVLSKNGVIKNSRSTGSDLDSALWVETSENVLVQGNLVENSTNGIEVSNSDDVLVVDNEMRNNAIGAAILLLPDIYDNKDSAKRIDLHNNWIHDNNNTNGARPGSILSFIPRGQGVLYVGVDESVASGNLIENNNFVGIAVVDYCLPFQGTPYACGSDSNVTLEFLLDQAAEDNRIANNELVNNGTMPDPGPFQDFAAELTLLTLPASFVGLPGDDTPYHRNCYENNQPEDAYFFSLFDATIGVPPPWTPPSCQ
;
A
#
# COMPACT_ATOMS: atom_id res chain seq x y z
N MET A 1 4.44 15.38 21.85
CA MET A 1 3.48 15.03 22.92
C MET A 1 2.30 14.46 22.19
N ASP A 2 2.27 13.13 22.09
CA ASP A 2 1.17 12.40 21.46
C ASP A 2 -0.06 12.43 22.36
N PHE A 3 -1.23 12.65 21.75
CA PHE A 3 -2.52 12.79 22.41
C PHE A 3 -3.17 11.44 22.81
N TYR A 4 -2.41 10.33 22.79
CA TYR A 4 -2.96 8.97 22.86
C TYR A 4 -2.33 8.04 23.92
N ASP A 5 -1.59 8.56 24.90
CA ASP A 5 -1.18 7.73 26.04
C ASP A 5 -2.37 7.43 26.97
N PRO A 6 -2.63 6.15 27.33
CA PRO A 6 -3.63 5.82 28.34
C PRO A 6 -3.19 6.32 29.72
N ILE A 7 -4.10 6.98 30.45
CA ILE A 7 -3.88 7.34 31.85
C ILE A 7 -4.08 6.08 32.70
N PRO A 8 -3.06 5.59 33.43
CA PRO A 8 -3.22 4.40 34.25
C PRO A 8 -4.08 4.71 35.49
N ILE A 9 -5.28 4.14 35.56
CA ILE A 9 -6.09 4.14 36.79
C ILE A 9 -5.71 2.89 37.62
N PRO A 10 -5.53 2.99 38.95
CA PRO A 10 -5.22 1.84 39.78
C PRO A 10 -6.44 0.93 39.93
N GLY A 11 -6.51 -0.15 39.15
CA GLY A 11 -7.52 -1.20 39.33
C GLY A 11 -8.04 -1.83 38.05
N GLY A 12 -7.18 -2.51 37.30
CA GLY A 12 -7.53 -3.71 36.52
C GLY A 12 -8.44 -3.59 35.27
N ALA A 13 -9.41 -2.69 35.22
CA ALA A 13 -10.31 -2.56 34.07
C ALA A 13 -9.74 -1.51 33.10
N ASN A 14 -9.23 -1.95 31.95
CA ASN A 14 -8.72 -1.07 30.90
C ASN A 14 -9.89 -0.38 30.18
N CYS A 15 -10.38 0.65 30.84
CA CYS A 15 -11.35 1.62 30.37
C CYS A 15 -10.83 2.38 29.14
N GLN A 16 -11.44 2.18 27.97
CA GLN A 16 -11.36 3.17 26.89
C GLN A 16 -12.25 4.37 27.29
N LEU A 17 -11.73 5.17 28.23
CA LEU A 17 -12.31 6.32 28.97
C LEU A 17 -13.55 6.98 28.33
N CYS A 18 -14.72 6.57 28.82
CA CYS A 18 -15.96 7.33 29.07
C CYS A 18 -16.25 8.58 28.22
N HIS A 19 -17.17 8.39 27.28
CA HIS A 19 -17.82 9.38 26.40
C HIS A 19 -16.94 9.95 25.27
N GLN A 20 -17.53 10.05 24.08
CA GLN A 20 -16.89 10.42 22.80
C GLN A 20 -16.12 11.73 22.79
N ASP A 21 -16.50 12.69 23.64
CA ASP A 21 -15.99 14.05 23.61
C ASP A 21 -15.09 14.33 24.80
N GLN A 22 -13.94 14.95 24.53
CA GLN A 22 -13.04 15.50 25.54
C GLN A 22 -13.73 16.53 26.48
N GLY A 23 -14.95 16.98 26.17
CA GLY A 23 -15.76 17.88 26.99
C GLY A 23 -16.85 17.22 27.86
N GLY A 24 -17.05 15.89 27.80
CA GLY A 24 -18.06 15.20 28.61
C GLY A 24 -19.51 15.47 28.19
N GLY A 25 -19.78 15.67 26.90
CA GLY A 25 -21.10 16.06 26.38
C GLY A 25 -21.98 14.92 25.86
N ASN A 26 -21.48 13.69 25.83
CA ASN A 26 -22.23 12.55 25.32
C ASN A 26 -22.82 11.76 26.50
N GLU A 27 -24.09 11.41 26.44
CA GLU A 27 -24.78 10.70 27.52
C GLU A 27 -24.46 9.20 27.54
N TRP A 28 -23.73 8.63 26.57
CA TRP A 28 -23.54 7.18 26.39
C TRP A 28 -22.09 6.71 26.61
N ASN A 29 -21.88 5.63 27.37
CA ASN A 29 -20.58 4.96 27.55
C ASN A 29 -20.23 4.03 26.35
N GLY A 30 -19.04 3.40 26.34
CA GLY A 30 -18.57 2.54 25.25
C GLY A 30 -19.55 1.41 24.92
N TYR A 31 -19.92 0.62 25.92
CA TYR A 31 -20.88 -0.48 25.81
C TYR A 31 -22.25 -0.03 25.26
N GLY A 32 -22.82 1.05 25.77
CA GLY A 32 -24.10 1.58 25.29
C GLY A 32 -24.06 2.10 23.86
N TRP A 33 -22.89 2.53 23.38
CA TRP A 33 -22.68 2.88 21.98
C TRP A 33 -22.65 1.66 21.07
N ASP A 34 -22.02 0.57 21.52
CA ASP A 34 -21.95 -0.67 20.74
C ASP A 34 -23.33 -1.29 20.57
N ILE A 35 -24.16 -1.28 21.62
CA ILE A 35 -25.57 -1.69 21.54
C ILE A 35 -26.34 -0.83 20.53
N ARG A 36 -26.15 0.49 20.58
CA ARG A 36 -26.84 1.42 19.66
C ARG A 36 -26.45 1.18 18.20
N LEU A 37 -25.17 0.92 17.93
CA LEU A 37 -24.70 0.63 16.57
C LEU A 37 -25.18 -0.73 16.08
N ALA A 38 -25.21 -1.73 16.96
CA ALA A 38 -25.68 -3.07 16.63
C ALA A 38 -27.16 -3.10 16.20
N VAL A 39 -28.00 -2.18 16.66
CA VAL A 39 -29.39 -2.04 16.19
C VAL A 39 -29.50 -1.63 14.71
N ASP A 40 -28.47 -0.98 14.16
CA ASP A 40 -28.42 -0.63 12.74
C ASP A 40 -27.62 -1.67 11.90
N ASP A 41 -27.06 -2.70 12.54
CA ASP A 41 -26.25 -3.75 11.90
C ASP A 41 -27.07 -5.02 11.64
N LEU A 42 -27.55 -5.18 10.40
CA LEU A 42 -28.33 -6.36 9.98
C LEU A 42 -27.61 -7.71 10.16
N THR A 43 -26.31 -7.74 10.45
CA THR A 43 -25.62 -8.98 10.82
C THR A 43 -25.98 -9.48 12.23
N CYS A 44 -26.54 -8.61 13.07
CA CYS A 44 -27.06 -8.93 14.39
C CYS A 44 -28.51 -9.45 14.37
N ASP A 45 -29.20 -9.44 13.23
CA ASP A 45 -30.58 -9.93 13.07
C ASP A 45 -30.68 -11.43 13.44
N GLY A 46 -31.49 -11.77 14.45
CA GLY A 46 -31.60 -13.11 15.03
C GLY A 46 -30.47 -13.54 15.98
N ALA A 47 -29.61 -12.62 16.44
CA ALA A 47 -28.49 -12.95 17.35
C ALA A 47 -28.94 -13.45 18.75
N ASP A 48 -30.17 -13.14 19.17
CA ASP A 48 -30.81 -13.69 20.37
C ASP A 48 -31.42 -15.09 20.17
N GLY A 49 -31.33 -15.63 18.95
CA GLY A 49 -31.95 -16.89 18.53
C GLY A 49 -33.34 -16.73 17.91
N SER A 50 -33.80 -15.50 17.67
CA SER A 50 -34.99 -15.21 16.86
C SER A 50 -34.78 -15.60 15.38
N ILE A 51 -35.85 -15.55 14.58
CA ILE A 51 -35.74 -15.75 13.12
C ILE A 51 -35.46 -14.38 12.50
N PRO A 52 -34.37 -14.24 11.72
CA PRO A 52 -34.04 -12.96 11.09
C PRO A 52 -35.20 -12.39 10.26
N ASP A 53 -35.62 -11.17 10.55
CA ASP A 53 -36.79 -10.52 9.93
C ASP A 53 -36.47 -9.20 9.19
N GLY A 54 -35.20 -8.82 9.17
CA GLY A 54 -34.68 -7.62 8.51
C GLY A 54 -34.73 -6.37 9.39
N ILE A 55 -35.01 -6.52 10.69
CA ILE A 55 -34.98 -5.44 11.68
C ILE A 55 -34.22 -5.95 12.90
N VAL A 56 -33.17 -5.25 13.31
CA VAL A 56 -32.47 -5.61 14.55
C VAL A 56 -33.10 -4.89 15.72
N THR A 57 -33.58 -5.68 16.67
CA THR A 57 -34.08 -5.20 17.95
C THR A 57 -32.93 -5.05 18.96
N TYR A 58 -33.17 -4.30 20.04
CA TYR A 58 -32.18 -4.24 21.13
C TYR A 58 -31.94 -5.61 21.77
N ASP A 59 -32.97 -6.48 21.81
CA ASP A 59 -32.83 -7.86 22.31
C ASP A 59 -31.86 -8.69 21.45
N GLU A 60 -31.75 -8.39 20.15
CA GLU A 60 -30.78 -8.99 19.23
C GLU A 60 -29.41 -8.29 19.27
N ALA A 61 -29.40 -6.97 19.45
CA ALA A 61 -28.16 -6.19 19.55
C ALA A 61 -27.32 -6.58 20.77
N VAL A 62 -27.95 -6.81 21.93
CA VAL A 62 -27.25 -7.18 23.18
C VAL A 62 -26.39 -8.44 23.03
N PRO A 63 -26.92 -9.63 22.66
CA PRO A 63 -26.10 -10.83 22.49
C PRO A 63 -25.08 -10.69 21.34
N CYS A 64 -25.35 -9.85 20.34
CA CYS A 64 -24.40 -9.52 19.29
C CYS A 64 -23.16 -8.80 19.84
N VAL A 65 -23.37 -7.84 20.75
CA VAL A 65 -22.31 -7.07 21.43
C VAL A 65 -21.64 -7.87 22.53
N GLU A 66 -22.36 -8.73 23.26
CA GLU A 66 -21.78 -9.63 24.27
C GLU A 66 -20.75 -10.59 23.70
N ALA A 67 -20.85 -10.94 22.41
CA ALA A 67 -19.87 -11.77 21.74
C ALA A 67 -18.53 -11.05 21.45
N LEU A 68 -18.50 -9.71 21.57
CA LEU A 68 -17.35 -8.87 21.23
C LEU A 68 -16.41 -8.62 22.42
N ASP A 69 -16.91 -8.71 23.66
CA ASP A 69 -16.16 -8.54 24.92
C ASP A 69 -15.30 -7.25 24.95
N SER A 70 -15.90 -6.14 25.41
CA SER A 70 -15.43 -4.78 25.09
C SER A 70 -14.25 -4.28 25.92
N ASP A 71 -13.86 -4.97 27.00
CA ASP A 71 -12.73 -4.57 27.86
C ASP A 71 -11.59 -5.60 28.00
N PHE A 72 -11.77 -6.81 27.43
CA PHE A 72 -10.76 -7.86 27.30
C PHE A 72 -10.06 -8.26 28.63
N ASP A 73 -10.75 -8.27 29.77
CA ASP A 73 -10.21 -8.88 31.01
C ASP A 73 -10.05 -10.41 30.83
N PRO A 74 -8.94 -11.04 31.29
CA PRO A 74 -8.82 -12.50 31.37
C PRO A 74 -9.88 -13.22 32.26
N GLY A 75 -10.79 -12.49 32.90
CA GLY A 75 -11.99 -13.00 33.55
C GLY A 75 -12.91 -13.76 32.59
N SER A 76 -13.58 -14.80 33.07
CA SER A 76 -14.51 -15.60 32.29
C SER A 76 -15.93 -14.99 32.22
N PHE A 77 -16.06 -13.68 32.39
CA PHE A 77 -17.33 -12.98 32.47
C PHE A 77 -17.58 -12.24 31.16
N SER A 78 -18.83 -12.15 30.72
CA SER A 78 -19.21 -11.29 29.59
C SER A 78 -19.33 -9.84 30.08
N ASN A 79 -19.47 -8.86 29.18
CA ASN A 79 -19.66 -7.46 29.61
C ASN A 79 -20.81 -7.34 30.63
N LEU A 80 -21.94 -8.03 30.39
CA LEU A 80 -23.06 -8.09 31.36
C LEU A 80 -22.62 -8.67 32.71
N GLY A 81 -21.82 -9.75 32.71
CA GLY A 81 -21.31 -10.37 33.93
C GLY A 81 -20.39 -9.44 34.74
N GLU A 82 -19.67 -8.54 34.08
CA GLU A 82 -18.76 -7.59 34.73
C GLU A 82 -19.48 -6.31 35.19
N ILE A 83 -20.49 -5.88 34.44
CA ILE A 83 -21.40 -4.80 34.86
C ILE A 83 -22.16 -5.22 36.12
N GLU A 84 -22.71 -6.44 36.18
CA GLU A 84 -23.38 -6.98 37.36
C GLU A 84 -22.47 -7.06 38.59
N LEU A 85 -21.18 -7.35 38.38
CA LEU A 85 -20.17 -7.41 39.44
C LEU A 85 -19.65 -6.03 39.86
N GLY A 86 -20.08 -4.96 39.17
CA GLY A 86 -19.57 -3.60 39.36
C GLY A 86 -18.09 -3.46 39.01
N THR A 87 -17.56 -4.36 38.19
CA THR A 87 -16.17 -4.38 37.74
C THR A 87 -15.98 -3.65 36.41
N GLN A 88 -17.06 -3.43 35.65
CA GLN A 88 -17.11 -2.62 34.43
C GLN A 88 -18.28 -1.60 34.47
N PRO A 89 -18.15 -0.37 33.93
CA PRO A 89 -19.25 0.59 33.88
C PRO A 89 -20.29 0.28 32.78
N GLY A 90 -21.55 0.05 33.17
CA GLY A 90 -22.73 -0.12 32.29
C GLY A 90 -23.89 0.84 32.63
N TRP A 91 -24.96 0.84 31.82
CA TRP A 91 -26.20 1.56 32.14
C TRP A 91 -27.16 0.66 32.92
N THR A 92 -27.39 1.02 34.18
CA THR A 92 -28.37 0.39 35.07
C THR A 92 -29.63 1.25 35.18
N ASP A 93 -30.77 0.62 35.48
CA ASP A 93 -32.04 1.33 35.68
C ASP A 93 -31.95 2.32 36.86
N GLY A 94 -32.52 3.51 36.65
CA GLY A 94 -32.57 4.59 37.62
C GLY A 94 -31.30 5.43 37.77
N PRO A 95 -31.28 6.38 38.73
CA PRO A 95 -30.20 7.35 38.90
C PRO A 95 -29.04 6.74 39.70
N ASN A 96 -28.52 5.60 39.28
CA ASN A 96 -27.44 4.88 39.95
C ASN A 96 -26.13 4.91 39.16
N ASN A 97 -26.14 5.53 37.98
CA ASN A 97 -25.01 5.51 37.06
C ASN A 97 -24.02 6.64 37.36
N THR A 98 -22.75 6.38 37.04
CA THR A 98 -21.67 7.36 37.19
C THR A 98 -21.10 7.72 35.83
N ILE A 99 -21.11 9.01 35.51
CA ILE A 99 -20.45 9.56 34.32
C ILE A 99 -19.04 10.00 34.70
N PHE A 100 -18.03 9.43 34.06
CA PHE A 100 -16.64 9.86 34.21
C PHE A 100 -16.32 10.85 33.09
N THR A 101 -15.82 12.03 33.46
CA THR A 101 -15.32 13.05 32.52
C THR A 101 -13.81 13.22 32.71
N LEU A 102 -13.13 13.91 31.79
CA LEU A 102 -11.70 14.23 31.94
C LEU A 102 -11.35 14.99 33.23
N THR A 103 -12.34 15.62 33.89
CA THR A 103 -12.08 16.51 35.04
C THR A 103 -12.87 16.16 36.30
N ALA A 104 -13.84 15.24 36.22
CA ALA A 104 -14.73 14.93 37.34
C ALA A 104 -15.51 13.61 37.13
N GLU A 105 -15.94 13.03 38.25
CA GLU A 105 -16.97 11.99 38.31
C GLU A 105 -18.31 12.64 38.64
N ILE A 106 -19.35 12.32 37.87
CA ILE A 106 -20.72 12.80 38.06
C ILE A 106 -21.58 11.59 38.45
N LEU A 107 -21.94 11.51 39.73
CA LEU A 107 -22.71 10.40 40.30
C LEU A 107 -24.22 10.57 40.08
N ASN A 108 -24.95 9.47 40.23
CA ASN A 108 -26.42 9.39 40.26
C ASN A 108 -27.12 9.89 38.98
N GLN A 109 -26.64 9.44 37.83
CA GLN A 109 -27.22 9.77 36.53
C GLN A 109 -28.24 8.72 36.10
N GLU A 110 -29.32 9.18 35.47
CA GLU A 110 -30.28 8.32 34.76
C GLU A 110 -29.63 7.78 33.48
N PRO A 111 -30.06 6.62 32.97
CA PRO A 111 -29.60 6.14 31.68
C PRO A 111 -30.10 7.00 30.50
N PRO A 112 -29.39 7.01 29.36
CA PRO A 112 -29.79 7.72 28.14
C PRO A 112 -31.16 7.30 27.63
N ALA A 113 -31.87 8.23 27.00
CA ALA A 113 -33.12 7.91 26.35
C ALA A 113 -32.88 6.99 25.12
N GLY A 114 -33.63 5.89 25.04
CA GLY A 114 -33.67 5.04 23.85
C GLY A 114 -32.74 3.82 23.88
N ILE A 115 -32.09 3.50 25.01
CA ILE A 115 -31.33 2.26 25.22
C ILE A 115 -32.17 1.14 25.87
N ASP A 116 -33.50 1.28 25.88
CA ASP A 116 -34.41 0.26 26.42
C ASP A 116 -34.41 -1.00 25.53
N PRO A 117 -34.21 -2.22 26.10
CA PRO A 117 -34.14 -2.52 27.53
C PRO A 117 -32.74 -2.40 28.17
N TYR A 118 -32.69 -1.87 29.39
CA TYR A 118 -31.48 -1.77 30.22
C TYR A 118 -31.02 -3.13 30.81
N ASP A 119 -29.74 -3.21 31.21
CA ASP A 119 -29.05 -4.34 31.88
C ASP A 119 -29.80 -4.92 33.11
N PRO A 120 -29.72 -6.24 33.43
CA PRO A 120 -30.69 -6.90 34.28
C PRO A 120 -30.31 -6.80 35.75
N GLY A 121 -31.12 -6.03 36.48
CA GLY A 121 -31.00 -5.94 37.93
C GLY A 121 -32.24 -5.46 38.66
N GLY A 122 -33.46 -5.64 38.12
CA GLY A 122 -34.63 -5.20 38.88
C GLY A 122 -36.02 -5.34 38.27
N THR A 123 -36.42 -6.55 37.89
CA THR A 123 -37.84 -6.99 37.92
C THR A 123 -38.93 -5.98 37.51
N GLY A 124 -39.25 -5.92 36.22
CA GLY A 124 -40.60 -5.70 35.74
C GLY A 124 -41.13 -4.26 35.70
N GLY A 125 -41.10 -3.67 34.50
CA GLY A 125 -41.96 -2.57 34.12
C GLY A 125 -42.78 -2.93 32.89
N THR A 126 -43.86 -3.71 33.03
CA THR A 126 -44.91 -3.69 32.02
C THR A 126 -45.52 -2.28 31.98
N GLY A 127 -45.20 -1.51 30.94
CA GLY A 127 -45.97 -0.33 30.55
C GLY A 127 -45.37 1.02 30.92
N GLY A 128 -44.60 1.59 30.00
CA GLY A 128 -44.36 3.02 29.87
C GLY A 128 -44.73 3.47 28.46
N THR A 129 -46.00 3.79 28.23
CA THR A 129 -46.43 4.50 27.01
C THR A 129 -46.05 5.97 27.14
N GLY A 130 -44.82 6.33 26.77
CA GLY A 130 -44.40 7.72 26.52
C GLY A 130 -43.71 7.74 25.17
N GLY A 131 -44.42 7.86 24.06
CA GLY A 131 -45.03 9.11 23.65
C GLY A 131 -44.09 9.78 22.65
N MET A 132 -44.36 9.61 21.35
CA MET A 132 -43.71 10.37 20.28
C MET A 132 -43.76 11.86 20.63
N GLY A 133 -42.59 12.47 20.85
CA GLY A 133 -42.45 13.89 21.12
C GLY A 133 -41.21 14.42 20.41
N GLY A 134 -41.39 14.96 19.21
CA GLY A 134 -40.31 15.55 18.43
C GLY A 134 -39.73 16.81 19.08
N GLN A 135 -38.41 16.82 19.24
CA GLN A 135 -37.50 17.94 19.00
C GLN A 135 -36.25 17.28 18.40
N GLY A 136 -35.86 17.49 17.13
CA GLY A 136 -35.66 18.80 16.54
C GLY A 136 -34.23 19.29 16.82
N GLY A 137 -33.22 18.50 16.44
CA GLY A 137 -31.82 18.93 16.35
C GLY A 137 -31.39 18.87 14.88
N THR A 138 -31.44 20.00 14.20
CA THR A 138 -31.06 20.18 12.79
C THR A 138 -29.54 20.32 12.64
N GLY A 139 -28.78 19.30 13.04
CA GLY A 139 -27.36 19.19 12.70
C GLY A 139 -27.26 18.57 11.31
N GLY A 140 -27.22 19.42 10.29
CA GLY A 140 -27.33 19.01 8.89
C GLY A 140 -26.29 17.99 8.46
N ASP A 141 -26.77 17.04 7.67
CA ASP A 141 -26.04 16.28 6.69
C ASP A 141 -25.36 17.25 5.70
N GLU A 142 -24.14 17.70 5.99
CA GLU A 142 -23.28 18.34 4.99
C GLU A 142 -21.83 17.83 5.10
N MET A 143 -21.51 16.92 4.18
CA MET A 143 -20.24 16.78 3.45
C MET A 143 -18.95 16.71 4.28
N PHE A 144 -18.56 15.48 4.65
CA PHE A 144 -17.18 15.16 5.05
C PHE A 144 -16.54 14.21 4.02
N PRO A 145 -15.23 14.34 3.73
CA PRO A 145 -14.48 13.35 2.95
C PRO A 145 -14.49 11.97 3.63
N PRO A 146 -14.35 10.86 2.88
CA PRO A 146 -14.17 9.53 3.47
C PRO A 146 -12.97 9.52 4.42
N GLY A 147 -13.14 8.95 5.63
CA GLY A 147 -12.05 8.72 6.58
C GLY A 147 -12.00 9.59 7.84
N GLN A 148 -13.00 10.43 8.15
CA GLN A 148 -12.88 11.32 9.33
C GLN A 148 -13.88 11.22 10.49
N TYR A 149 -14.94 10.42 10.47
CA TYR A 149 -15.75 10.24 11.70
C TYR A 149 -16.39 8.85 11.80
N LYS A 150 -15.59 7.84 12.14
CA LYS A 150 -16.06 6.62 12.82
C LYS A 150 -15.16 6.41 14.02
N ARG A 151 -15.71 6.01 15.18
CA ARG A 151 -14.86 5.61 16.30
C ARG A 151 -14.01 4.44 15.83
N ASN A 152 -12.70 4.56 15.99
CA ASN A 152 -11.79 3.49 15.61
C ASN A 152 -11.94 2.35 16.62
N THR A 153 -12.60 1.27 16.23
CA THR A 153 -12.59 0.02 17.00
C THR A 153 -11.12 -0.41 17.17
N ILE A 154 -10.71 -0.66 18.41
CA ILE A 154 -9.35 -1.10 18.72
C ILE A 154 -9.38 -2.60 18.94
N VAL A 155 -8.55 -3.34 18.20
CA VAL A 155 -8.37 -4.78 18.35
C VAL A 155 -6.91 -5.05 18.69
N VAL A 156 -6.64 -5.87 19.69
CA VAL A 156 -5.28 -6.29 20.05
C VAL A 156 -5.08 -7.76 19.73
N VAL A 157 -4.01 -8.08 19.00
CA VAL A 157 -3.63 -9.45 18.62
C VAL A 157 -2.32 -9.84 19.29
N SER A 158 -2.40 -10.82 20.18
CA SER A 158 -1.25 -11.40 20.90
C SER A 158 -0.68 -12.63 20.18
N PRO A 159 0.59 -13.01 20.43
CA PRO A 159 1.15 -14.24 19.88
C PRO A 159 0.28 -15.46 20.18
N GLY A 160 0.02 -16.29 19.16
CA GLY A 160 -0.90 -17.43 19.23
C GLY A 160 -2.34 -17.12 18.84
N GLN A 161 -2.71 -15.85 18.70
CA GLN A 161 -3.94 -15.42 18.03
C GLN A 161 -3.69 -15.20 16.53
N SER A 162 -4.77 -15.24 15.75
CA SER A 162 -4.73 -14.99 14.31
C SER A 162 -5.00 -13.51 14.03
N ILE A 163 -4.09 -12.89 13.27
CA ILE A 163 -4.24 -11.57 12.68
C ILE A 163 -5.34 -11.61 11.61
N GLN A 164 -5.43 -12.68 10.80
CA GLN A 164 -6.47 -12.79 9.78
C GLN A 164 -7.87 -12.75 10.39
N LYS A 165 -8.11 -13.47 11.50
CA LYS A 165 -9.41 -13.43 12.19
C LYS A 165 -9.76 -12.05 12.74
N ALA A 166 -8.75 -11.27 13.16
CA ALA A 166 -8.97 -9.89 13.57
C ALA A 166 -9.36 -9.01 12.38
N ILE A 167 -8.68 -9.16 11.24
CA ILE A 167 -9.03 -8.48 9.99
C ILE A 167 -10.45 -8.85 9.53
N ASP A 168 -10.82 -10.14 9.57
CA ASP A 168 -12.13 -10.62 9.13
C ASP A 168 -13.28 -9.96 9.91
N ARG A 169 -13.09 -9.77 11.22
CA ARG A 169 -14.08 -9.15 12.13
C ARG A 169 -14.04 -7.63 12.14
N ALA A 170 -12.95 -7.02 11.69
CA ALA A 170 -12.76 -5.58 11.73
C ALA A 170 -13.79 -4.83 10.88
N GLN A 171 -14.31 -3.72 11.40
CA GLN A 171 -15.09 -2.76 10.63
C GLN A 171 -14.18 -1.69 10.02
N GLU A 172 -14.70 -0.89 9.09
CA GLU A 172 -13.98 0.25 8.54
C GLU A 172 -13.58 1.25 9.64
N GLY A 173 -12.30 1.64 9.66
CA GLY A 173 -11.68 2.50 10.69
C GLY A 173 -11.03 1.72 11.84
N THR A 174 -11.07 0.38 11.82
CA THR A 174 -10.49 -0.44 12.89
C THR A 174 -8.97 -0.35 12.91
N ARG A 175 -8.42 -0.13 14.11
CA ARG A 175 -6.99 -0.23 14.41
C ARG A 175 -6.69 -1.57 15.06
N ILE A 176 -5.88 -2.39 14.39
CA ILE A 176 -5.47 -3.70 14.86
C ILE A 176 -4.02 -3.60 15.33
N TYR A 177 -3.83 -3.54 16.65
CA TYR A 177 -2.51 -3.55 17.27
C TYR A 177 -2.01 -4.97 17.43
N ILE A 178 -0.86 -5.27 16.84
CA ILE A 178 -0.27 -6.61 16.86
C ILE A 178 0.93 -6.59 17.79
N LEU A 179 0.92 -7.38 18.85
CA LEU A 179 2.02 -7.43 19.80
C LEU A 179 3.23 -8.16 19.21
N ALA A 180 4.45 -7.73 19.53
CA ALA A 180 5.66 -8.32 18.97
C ALA A 180 5.72 -9.85 19.19
N GLY A 181 5.97 -10.58 18.10
CA GLY A 181 5.99 -12.04 18.06
C GLY A 181 6.02 -12.56 16.63
N ASP A 182 6.20 -13.87 16.49
CA ASP A 182 6.12 -14.57 15.20
C ASP A 182 4.68 -15.04 14.98
N TYR A 183 4.14 -14.74 13.79
CA TYR A 183 2.79 -15.07 13.36
C TYR A 183 2.82 -15.89 12.08
N THR A 184 1.94 -16.89 12.04
CA THR A 184 1.75 -17.76 10.89
C THR A 184 0.25 -17.94 10.66
N GLU A 185 -0.21 -17.80 9.42
CA GLU A 185 -1.63 -17.88 9.05
C GLU A 185 -1.82 -19.01 8.03
N PRO A 186 -1.92 -20.27 8.48
CA PRO A 186 -1.90 -21.44 7.58
C PRO A 186 -3.24 -21.72 6.88
N ASP A 187 -4.32 -21.02 7.26
CA ASP A 187 -5.68 -21.28 6.77
C ASP A 187 -5.83 -20.94 5.28
N ASN A 188 -5.05 -19.98 4.76
CA ASN A 188 -4.98 -19.67 3.34
C ASN A 188 -3.67 -20.20 2.73
N THR A 189 -3.77 -21.03 1.68
CA THR A 189 -2.60 -21.66 1.05
C THR A 189 -1.80 -20.74 0.13
N THR A 190 -2.36 -19.60 -0.28
CA THR A 190 -1.72 -18.64 -1.20
C THR A 190 -1.14 -17.45 -0.45
N ASN A 191 -1.90 -16.85 0.47
CA ASN A 191 -1.54 -15.58 1.12
C ASN A 191 -1.44 -15.74 2.64
N GLY A 192 -0.55 -14.98 3.27
CA GLY A 192 -0.48 -14.85 4.73
C GLY A 192 -1.68 -14.08 5.28
N LEU A 193 -1.93 -12.87 4.77
CA LEU A 193 -3.07 -12.02 5.16
C LEU A 193 -3.80 -11.49 3.93
N ASN A 194 -5.12 -11.38 4.03
CA ASN A 194 -5.99 -10.70 3.07
C ASN A 194 -6.75 -9.57 3.76
N ILE A 195 -6.63 -8.37 3.21
CA ILE A 195 -7.40 -7.19 3.58
C ILE A 195 -8.26 -6.82 2.38
N THR A 196 -9.59 -6.89 2.55
CA THR A 196 -10.56 -6.64 1.47
C THR A 196 -11.57 -5.55 1.82
N LYS A 197 -11.26 -4.76 2.85
CA LYS A 197 -12.12 -3.71 3.42
C LYS A 197 -11.30 -2.44 3.60
N SER A 198 -11.95 -1.30 3.43
CA SER A 198 -11.38 0.02 3.69
C SER A 198 -11.17 0.25 5.19
N GLY A 199 -10.32 1.22 5.53
CA GLY A 199 -10.13 1.71 6.89
C GLY A 199 -9.45 0.70 7.83
N ILE A 200 -8.66 -0.23 7.30
CA ILE A 200 -7.97 -1.24 8.11
C ILE A 200 -6.55 -0.76 8.39
N HIS A 201 -6.26 -0.55 9.68
CA HIS A 201 -4.93 -0.13 10.14
C HIS A 201 -4.27 -1.28 10.92
N LEU A 202 -3.28 -1.95 10.33
CA LEU A 202 -2.45 -2.96 10.99
C LEU A 202 -1.23 -2.30 11.61
N ILE A 203 -1.16 -2.26 12.94
CA ILE A 203 -0.12 -1.52 13.68
C ILE A 203 0.68 -2.50 14.52
N GLY A 204 1.84 -2.90 14.02
CA GLY A 204 2.79 -3.72 14.73
C GLY A 204 3.45 -2.96 15.88
N GLN A 205 3.32 -3.48 17.09
CA GLN A 205 3.98 -2.96 18.29
C GLN A 205 5.42 -3.48 18.38
N SER A 206 6.18 -3.17 17.33
CA SER A 206 7.60 -3.52 17.18
C SER A 206 8.50 -2.55 17.94
N ASN A 207 9.67 -3.02 18.36
CA ASN A 207 10.73 -2.19 18.92
C ASN A 207 12.11 -2.72 18.50
N SER A 208 13.16 -2.02 18.93
CA SER A 208 14.56 -2.35 18.60
C SER A 208 15.03 -3.78 18.99
N GLN A 209 14.31 -4.49 19.87
CA GLN A 209 14.68 -5.83 20.33
C GLN A 209 13.74 -6.94 19.85
N LYS A 210 12.48 -6.61 19.58
CA LYS A 210 11.45 -7.57 19.18
C LYS A 210 10.50 -6.92 18.19
N ARG A 211 10.20 -7.64 17.11
CA ARG A 211 9.28 -7.18 16.07
C ARG A 211 8.11 -8.14 15.89
N VAL A 212 7.04 -7.62 15.32
CA VAL A 212 5.97 -8.42 14.72
C VAL A 212 6.49 -9.00 13.41
N ARG A 213 6.46 -10.32 13.27
CA ARG A 213 6.95 -11.03 12.09
C ARG A 213 5.86 -11.95 11.54
N LEU A 214 5.35 -11.64 10.37
CA LEU A 214 4.50 -12.53 9.59
C LEU A 214 5.39 -13.45 8.76
N LEU A 215 5.33 -14.75 9.04
CA LEU A 215 6.18 -15.77 8.42
C LEU A 215 5.37 -16.61 7.44
N ALA A 216 5.94 -16.86 6.27
CA ALA A 216 5.35 -17.76 5.29
C ALA A 216 5.17 -19.18 5.85
N THR A 217 4.04 -19.79 5.52
CA THR A 217 3.74 -21.21 5.77
C THR A 217 3.39 -21.92 4.47
N ASN A 218 3.56 -23.24 4.44
CA ASN A 218 2.90 -24.12 3.46
C ASN A 218 2.95 -23.67 1.98
N GLY A 219 4.11 -23.23 1.48
CA GLY A 219 4.25 -22.85 0.06
C GLY A 219 3.47 -21.59 -0.33
N GLN A 220 3.04 -20.77 0.64
CA GLN A 220 2.42 -19.47 0.39
C GLN A 220 3.28 -18.63 -0.54
N ARG A 221 2.59 -17.90 -1.42
CA ARG A 221 3.21 -17.01 -2.39
C ARG A 221 3.29 -15.59 -1.87
N ASN A 222 2.27 -15.08 -1.20
CA ASN A 222 2.19 -13.66 -0.86
C ASN A 222 2.04 -13.46 0.64
N GLY A 223 2.63 -12.40 1.18
CA GLY A 223 2.51 -12.02 2.58
C GLY A 223 1.19 -11.33 2.86
N ILE A 224 1.19 -10.00 2.86
CA ILE A 224 0.00 -9.18 3.07
C ILE A 224 -0.56 -8.75 1.71
N VAL A 225 -1.81 -9.10 1.44
CA VAL A 225 -2.50 -8.79 0.19
C VAL A 225 -3.68 -7.87 0.51
N VAL A 226 -3.67 -6.67 -0.08
CA VAL A 226 -4.74 -5.67 0.05
C VAL A 226 -5.38 -5.45 -1.30
N VAL A 227 -6.58 -5.98 -1.50
CA VAL A 227 -7.26 -5.93 -2.80
C VAL A 227 -8.75 -5.78 -2.57
N PRO A 228 -9.51 -5.20 -3.50
CA PRO A 228 -10.97 -5.14 -3.38
C PRO A 228 -11.56 -6.55 -3.17
N PRO A 229 -12.76 -6.67 -2.58
CA PRO A 229 -13.37 -7.97 -2.35
C PRO A 229 -13.67 -8.69 -3.67
N ASP A 230 -13.56 -10.03 -3.66
CA ASP A 230 -13.92 -10.87 -4.78
C ASP A 230 -15.35 -10.53 -5.26
N VAL A 231 -15.49 -10.23 -6.55
CA VAL A 231 -16.82 -9.94 -7.12
C VAL A 231 -17.52 -11.27 -7.39
N PRO A 232 -18.70 -11.55 -6.78
CA PRO A 232 -19.44 -12.79 -7.02
C PRO A 232 -19.74 -12.97 -8.51
N ALA A 233 -19.67 -14.20 -9.02
CA ALA A 233 -19.88 -14.50 -10.43
C ALA A 233 -21.21 -13.96 -11.02
N ALA A 234 -22.22 -13.75 -10.17
CA ALA A 234 -23.52 -13.21 -10.54
C ALA A 234 -23.56 -11.67 -10.66
N ALA A 235 -22.63 -10.95 -10.05
CA ALA A 235 -22.53 -9.50 -10.03
C ALA A 235 -21.47 -8.94 -11.00
N GLN A 236 -20.78 -9.83 -11.72
CA GLN A 236 -19.79 -9.47 -12.73
C GLN A 236 -20.47 -8.73 -13.89
N PRO A 237 -20.17 -7.43 -14.13
CA PRO A 237 -20.89 -6.60 -15.10
C PRO A 237 -20.78 -7.12 -16.54
N ILE A 238 -19.74 -7.91 -16.84
CA ILE A 238 -19.35 -8.24 -18.20
C ILE A 238 -19.66 -9.70 -18.58
N ARG A 239 -19.91 -10.62 -17.62
CA ARG A 239 -20.02 -12.06 -17.95
C ARG A 239 -20.88 -12.90 -16.98
N PRO A 240 -22.15 -13.23 -17.32
CA PRO A 240 -22.84 -14.34 -16.68
C PRO A 240 -22.12 -15.66 -16.99
N GLY A 241 -21.43 -16.24 -16.01
CA GLY A 241 -20.84 -17.60 -16.11
C GLY A 241 -19.33 -17.70 -16.37
N SER A 242 -18.57 -16.61 -16.26
CA SER A 242 -17.10 -16.70 -16.19
C SER A 242 -16.60 -17.19 -14.83
N PRO A 243 -15.40 -17.80 -14.77
CA PRO A 243 -14.77 -18.15 -13.50
C PRO A 243 -14.70 -16.91 -12.59
N LEU A 244 -14.88 -17.12 -11.28
CA LEU A 244 -14.76 -16.08 -10.25
C LEU A 244 -13.44 -15.31 -10.44
N LEU A 245 -13.50 -13.99 -10.58
CA LEU A 245 -12.33 -13.13 -10.35
C LEU A 245 -12.00 -13.22 -8.86
N LYS A 246 -11.13 -14.17 -8.51
CA LYS A 246 -10.54 -14.28 -7.17
C LYS A 246 -9.39 -13.29 -7.07
N ARG A 247 -9.71 -12.06 -6.66
CA ARG A 247 -8.75 -10.98 -6.42
C ARG A 247 -7.76 -11.38 -5.34
N THR A 248 -8.24 -12.06 -4.29
CA THR A 248 -7.37 -12.57 -3.21
C THR A 248 -6.44 -13.71 -3.63
N ASP A 249 -6.53 -14.26 -4.85
CA ASP A 249 -5.50 -15.21 -5.33
C ASP A 249 -4.35 -14.46 -6.04
N CYS A 250 -4.52 -13.15 -6.31
CA CYS A 250 -3.66 -12.35 -7.19
C CYS A 250 -3.47 -12.97 -8.58
N MET A 251 -4.32 -13.95 -8.97
CA MET A 251 -4.24 -14.75 -10.20
C MET A 251 -5.52 -14.63 -11.06
N GLY A 252 -6.44 -13.73 -10.71
CA GLY A 252 -7.73 -13.61 -11.39
C GLY A 252 -7.61 -13.33 -12.89
N CYS A 253 -6.54 -12.62 -13.29
CA CYS A 253 -6.26 -12.26 -14.68
C CYS A 253 -5.04 -12.99 -15.27
N HIS A 254 -4.17 -13.57 -14.44
CA HIS A 254 -2.89 -14.14 -14.87
C HIS A 254 -2.68 -15.55 -14.32
N THR A 255 -2.05 -16.40 -15.10
CA THR A 255 -1.63 -17.77 -14.72
C THR A 255 -0.27 -17.81 -14.00
N ASP A 256 0.50 -16.73 -14.10
CA ASP A 256 1.69 -16.45 -13.29
C ASP A 256 1.80 -14.93 -13.08
N MET A 257 2.13 -14.50 -11.86
CA MET A 257 2.46 -13.09 -11.55
C MET A 257 3.96 -12.80 -11.68
N GLY A 258 4.71 -13.73 -12.27
CA GLY A 258 6.03 -13.47 -12.80
C GLY A 258 5.98 -13.11 -14.29
N PRO A 259 6.91 -12.27 -14.78
CA PRO A 259 7.01 -11.93 -16.20
C PRO A 259 7.10 -13.19 -17.08
N PRO A 260 6.41 -13.26 -18.24
CA PRO A 260 5.71 -12.17 -18.93
C PRO A 260 4.24 -11.98 -18.47
N PHE A 261 3.92 -12.33 -17.22
CA PHE A 261 2.56 -12.21 -16.65
C PHE A 261 1.51 -12.88 -17.52
N PRO A 262 1.69 -14.17 -17.89
CA PRO A 262 0.84 -14.85 -18.86
C PRO A 262 -0.62 -14.76 -18.44
N ARG A 263 -1.39 -13.97 -19.20
CA ARG A 263 -2.82 -13.77 -18.98
C ARG A 263 -3.54 -15.12 -19.00
N HIS A 264 -4.51 -15.30 -18.11
CA HIS A 264 -5.34 -16.50 -18.14
C HIS A 264 -6.11 -16.57 -19.48
N PRO A 265 -6.16 -17.72 -20.18
CA PRO A 265 -6.78 -17.81 -21.51
C PRO A 265 -8.25 -17.39 -21.57
N ASP A 266 -8.94 -17.40 -20.43
CA ASP A 266 -10.35 -17.02 -20.32
C ASP A 266 -10.57 -15.51 -20.11
N VAL A 267 -9.50 -14.75 -19.92
CA VAL A 267 -9.50 -13.30 -19.72
C VAL A 267 -9.47 -12.62 -21.10
N PRO A 268 -10.46 -11.76 -21.44
CA PRO A 268 -10.49 -11.08 -22.72
C PRO A 268 -9.31 -10.13 -22.92
N ASP A 269 -8.98 -9.86 -24.18
CA ASP A 269 -7.89 -8.94 -24.56
C ASP A 269 -8.11 -7.50 -24.07
N VAL A 270 -9.36 -7.13 -23.79
CA VAL A 270 -9.75 -5.83 -23.23
C VAL A 270 -10.70 -6.08 -22.05
N ILE A 271 -10.23 -5.85 -20.82
CA ILE A 271 -11.08 -5.65 -19.66
C ILE A 271 -11.06 -4.15 -19.36
N PRO A 272 -12.21 -3.46 -19.31
CA PRO A 272 -12.28 -2.17 -18.64
C PRO A 272 -12.09 -2.42 -17.13
N MET A 273 -10.84 -2.38 -16.64
CA MET A 273 -10.50 -2.56 -15.22
C MET A 273 -10.89 -1.35 -14.36
N ASP A 274 -11.25 -0.24 -14.99
CA ASP A 274 -11.68 1.02 -14.37
C ASP A 274 -13.08 0.95 -13.69
N THR A 275 -13.58 -0.26 -13.39
CA THR A 275 -14.87 -0.49 -12.69
C THR A 275 -14.70 -1.14 -11.33
N ASP A 276 -13.46 -1.39 -10.92
CA ASP A 276 -13.19 -2.04 -9.65
C ASP A 276 -13.37 -1.07 -8.48
N PRO A 277 -13.95 -1.52 -7.35
CA PRO A 277 -14.18 -0.65 -6.22
C PRO A 277 -12.86 -0.36 -5.52
N TRP A 278 -12.59 0.91 -5.27
CA TRP A 278 -11.44 1.36 -4.49
C TRP A 278 -11.55 0.96 -3.02
N LEU A 279 -10.43 0.55 -2.44
CA LEU A 279 -10.22 0.54 -0.99
C LEU A 279 -9.62 1.87 -0.55
N TYR A 280 -9.96 2.30 0.66
CA TYR A 280 -9.50 3.57 1.21
C TYR A 280 -8.84 3.39 2.56
N ASP A 281 -7.92 4.29 2.90
CA ASP A 281 -7.37 4.44 4.26
C ASP A 281 -6.79 3.13 4.83
N ILE A 282 -5.74 2.63 4.18
CA ILE A 282 -5.03 1.42 4.59
C ILE A 282 -3.71 1.79 5.24
N VAL A 283 -3.47 1.32 6.46
CA VAL A 283 -2.21 1.53 7.18
C VAL A 283 -1.59 0.18 7.52
N ILE A 284 -0.31 0.01 7.21
CA ILE A 284 0.50 -1.12 7.66
C ILE A 284 1.77 -0.54 8.27
N GLU A 285 1.93 -0.70 9.57
CA GLU A 285 3.02 -0.10 10.32
C GLU A 285 3.76 -1.13 11.16
N GLY A 286 5.09 -1.08 11.22
CA GLY A 286 5.87 -1.81 12.23
C GLY A 286 5.85 -3.34 12.08
N ILE A 287 5.62 -3.87 10.88
CA ILE A 287 5.48 -5.32 10.62
C ILE A 287 6.59 -5.80 9.68
N THR A 288 7.26 -6.90 10.06
CA THR A 288 8.14 -7.66 9.17
C THR A 288 7.35 -8.76 8.47
N VAL A 289 7.50 -8.87 7.15
CA VAL A 289 6.89 -9.90 6.30
C VAL A 289 8.01 -10.71 5.66
N GLU A 290 8.05 -12.02 5.90
CA GLU A 290 9.26 -12.82 5.62
C GLU A 290 9.00 -14.17 4.96
N GLY A 291 9.80 -14.46 3.91
CA GLY A 291 9.99 -15.79 3.36
C GLY A 291 8.92 -16.25 2.36
N PHE A 292 8.09 -15.35 1.86
CA PHE A 292 7.06 -15.66 0.87
C PHE A 292 7.67 -15.87 -0.52
N SER A 293 7.17 -16.85 -1.27
CA SER A 293 7.78 -17.24 -2.56
C SER A 293 7.55 -16.24 -3.70
N ASN A 294 6.72 -15.21 -3.49
CA ASN A 294 6.38 -14.19 -4.47
C ASN A 294 6.44 -12.78 -3.86
N ASN A 295 5.38 -12.35 -3.16
CA ASN A 295 5.21 -10.96 -2.73
C ASN A 295 5.31 -10.81 -1.21
N GLY A 296 5.92 -9.73 -0.71
CA GLY A 296 5.84 -9.35 0.70
C GLY A 296 4.52 -8.64 1.00
N ILE A 297 4.43 -7.36 0.62
CA ILE A 297 3.20 -6.56 0.71
C ILE A 297 2.75 -6.24 -0.72
N PHE A 298 1.52 -6.60 -1.07
CA PHE A 298 0.94 -6.35 -2.38
C PHE A 298 -0.39 -5.63 -2.22
N THR A 299 -0.58 -4.51 -2.93
CA THR A 299 -1.84 -3.77 -2.91
C THR A 299 -2.32 -3.42 -4.30
N GLU A 300 -3.63 -3.50 -4.53
CA GLU A 300 -4.27 -3.15 -5.80
C GLU A 300 -5.50 -2.27 -5.51
N HIS A 301 -5.73 -1.22 -6.31
CA HIS A 301 -6.90 -0.33 -6.17
C HIS A 301 -7.06 0.29 -4.77
N VAL A 302 -5.96 0.83 -4.21
CA VAL A 302 -6.00 1.53 -2.91
C VAL A 302 -5.79 3.03 -3.10
N ASP A 303 -6.71 3.83 -2.55
CA ASP A 303 -6.61 5.29 -2.45
C ASP A 303 -6.33 5.67 -0.99
N GLY A 304 -5.12 6.16 -0.71
CA GLY A 304 -4.69 6.47 0.66
C GLY A 304 -4.13 5.24 1.37
N PHE A 305 -2.89 4.89 1.06
CA PHE A 305 -2.14 3.86 1.80
C PHE A 305 -0.92 4.43 2.52
N VAL A 306 -0.59 3.89 3.69
CA VAL A 306 0.63 4.22 4.44
C VAL A 306 1.33 2.94 4.86
N PHE A 307 2.55 2.73 4.35
CA PHE A 307 3.48 1.70 4.83
C PHE A 307 4.63 2.39 5.56
N ASP A 308 4.72 2.19 6.88
CA ASP A 308 5.68 2.87 7.76
C ASP A 308 6.41 1.84 8.65
N ASP A 309 7.74 1.89 8.73
CA ASP A 309 8.54 0.92 9.50
C ASP A 309 8.19 -0.55 9.17
N VAL A 310 7.90 -0.84 7.89
CA VAL A 310 7.69 -2.23 7.44
C VAL A 310 8.99 -2.84 6.96
N GLU A 311 9.17 -4.14 7.18
CA GLU A 311 10.29 -4.88 6.59
C GLU A 311 9.82 -6.02 5.69
N SER A 312 10.29 -6.04 4.44
CA SER A 312 10.09 -7.15 3.53
C SER A 312 11.41 -7.92 3.39
N ILE A 313 11.43 -9.19 3.83
CA ILE A 313 12.67 -9.98 3.90
C ILE A 313 12.49 -11.29 3.12
N ASN A 314 13.36 -11.52 2.13
CA ASN A 314 13.40 -12.75 1.33
C ASN A 314 12.06 -13.10 0.65
N ASN A 315 11.28 -12.08 0.28
CA ASN A 315 10.09 -12.22 -0.54
C ASN A 315 10.50 -12.13 -2.00
N ARG A 316 10.46 -13.27 -2.70
CA ARG A 316 11.40 -13.56 -3.80
C ARG A 316 11.24 -12.71 -5.07
N ASN A 317 10.02 -12.33 -5.44
CA ASN A 317 9.78 -11.47 -6.61
C ASN A 317 9.65 -10.01 -6.17
N TYR A 318 8.57 -9.65 -5.47
CA TYR A 318 8.31 -8.25 -5.11
C TYR A 318 8.28 -8.05 -3.59
N GLY A 319 9.09 -7.13 -3.07
CA GLY A 319 9.14 -6.89 -1.63
C GLY A 319 7.93 -6.10 -1.12
N ILE A 320 7.77 -4.86 -1.61
CA ILE A 320 6.63 -3.96 -1.34
C ILE A 320 6.10 -3.49 -2.71
N PHE A 321 4.83 -3.76 -3.00
CA PHE A 321 4.30 -3.63 -4.35
C PHE A 321 2.87 -3.05 -4.38
N PRO A 322 2.72 -1.72 -4.27
CA PRO A 322 1.49 -1.06 -4.67
C PRO A 322 1.35 -0.98 -6.20
N VAL A 323 0.19 -1.41 -6.68
CA VAL A 323 -0.20 -1.36 -8.09
C VAL A 323 -1.59 -0.75 -8.24
N LEU A 324 -1.88 -0.06 -9.36
CA LEU A 324 -3.20 0.52 -9.64
C LEU A 324 -3.74 1.37 -8.48
N SER A 325 -2.88 2.13 -7.81
CA SER A 325 -3.17 2.78 -6.53
C SER A 325 -2.85 4.27 -6.58
N LYS A 326 -3.32 5.05 -5.59
CA LYS A 326 -3.01 6.48 -5.52
C LYS A 326 -2.96 7.05 -4.10
N ASN A 327 -2.38 8.24 -3.97
CA ASN A 327 -2.29 8.98 -2.71
C ASN A 327 -1.57 8.15 -1.63
N GLY A 328 -0.41 7.58 -1.97
CA GLY A 328 0.32 6.61 -1.16
C GLY A 328 1.56 7.16 -0.45
N VAL A 329 1.93 6.57 0.68
CA VAL A 329 3.19 6.84 1.38
C VAL A 329 3.88 5.54 1.77
N ILE A 330 5.14 5.37 1.35
CA ILE A 330 6.03 4.28 1.78
C ILE A 330 7.25 4.91 2.42
N LYS A 331 7.42 4.76 3.73
CA LYS A 331 8.50 5.44 4.45
C LYS A 331 9.12 4.62 5.56
N ASN A 332 10.34 5.00 5.95
CA ASN A 332 11.11 4.39 7.04
C ASN A 332 11.21 2.85 6.96
N SER A 333 11.04 2.28 5.77
CA SER A 333 10.86 0.85 5.58
C SER A 333 12.11 0.22 4.99
N ARG A 334 12.21 -1.10 5.08
CA ARG A 334 13.32 -1.86 4.52
C ARG A 334 12.82 -2.99 3.65
N SER A 335 13.45 -3.18 2.49
CA SER A 335 13.16 -4.33 1.63
C SER A 335 14.44 -5.01 1.15
N THR A 336 14.53 -6.33 1.29
CA THR A 336 15.73 -7.08 0.93
C THR A 336 15.47 -8.52 0.50
N GLY A 337 16.28 -9.03 -0.43
CA GLY A 337 16.23 -10.42 -0.87
C GLY A 337 15.13 -10.72 -1.89
N SER A 338 14.67 -9.69 -2.61
CA SER A 338 13.77 -9.82 -3.76
C SER A 338 14.60 -10.10 -5.03
N ASP A 339 15.37 -11.18 -4.99
CA ASP A 339 16.40 -11.48 -5.99
C ASP A 339 15.84 -11.68 -7.40
N LEU A 340 14.55 -12.01 -7.56
CA LEU A 340 13.95 -12.27 -8.87
C LEU A 340 13.40 -11.02 -9.55
N ASP A 341 13.23 -9.92 -8.80
CA ASP A 341 12.63 -8.68 -9.30
C ASP A 341 12.96 -7.49 -8.36
N SER A 342 11.95 -6.79 -7.84
CA SER A 342 12.09 -5.48 -7.20
C SER A 342 11.88 -5.52 -5.69
N ALA A 343 12.77 -4.88 -4.94
CA ALA A 343 12.61 -4.73 -3.49
C ALA A 343 11.38 -3.86 -3.17
N LEU A 344 11.20 -2.76 -3.91
CA LEU A 344 10.03 -1.90 -3.83
C LEU A 344 9.60 -1.56 -5.26
N TRP A 345 8.34 -1.76 -5.60
CA TRP A 345 7.80 -1.45 -6.92
C TRP A 345 6.51 -0.64 -6.82
N VAL A 346 6.49 0.57 -7.37
CA VAL A 346 5.27 1.36 -7.57
C VAL A 346 4.85 1.22 -9.03
N GLU A 347 3.71 0.60 -9.27
CA GLU A 347 3.22 0.32 -10.63
C GLU A 347 1.87 0.97 -10.89
N THR A 348 1.70 1.51 -12.09
CA THR A 348 0.43 2.10 -12.56
C THR A 348 -0.28 2.94 -11.49
N SER A 349 0.48 3.78 -10.80
CA SER A 349 0.01 4.50 -9.62
C SER A 349 0.21 6.01 -9.77
N GLU A 350 -0.50 6.79 -8.95
CA GLU A 350 -0.45 8.26 -8.98
C GLU A 350 -0.27 8.86 -7.59
N ASN A 351 0.53 9.92 -7.47
CA ASN A 351 0.71 10.67 -6.23
C ASN A 351 1.21 9.78 -5.08
N VAL A 352 2.41 9.23 -5.23
CA VAL A 352 3.05 8.33 -4.24
C VAL A 352 4.36 8.91 -3.73
N LEU A 353 4.52 8.96 -2.41
CA LEU A 353 5.77 9.32 -1.73
C LEU A 353 6.52 8.07 -1.30
N VAL A 354 7.78 7.93 -1.73
CA VAL A 354 8.70 6.88 -1.31
C VAL A 354 9.88 7.52 -0.60
N GLN A 355 9.88 7.51 0.74
CA GLN A 355 10.80 8.32 1.55
C GLN A 355 11.59 7.54 2.61
N GLY A 356 12.91 7.74 2.67
CA GLY A 356 13.69 7.28 3.84
C GLY A 356 13.76 5.76 3.99
N ASN A 357 13.67 5.02 2.88
CA ASN A 357 13.70 3.56 2.87
C ASN A 357 15.11 3.04 2.59
N LEU A 358 15.38 1.81 3.05
CA LEU A 358 16.57 1.04 2.69
C LEU A 358 16.17 -0.14 1.78
N VAL A 359 16.64 -0.15 0.54
CA VAL A 359 16.42 -1.26 -0.40
C VAL A 359 17.74 -1.89 -0.81
N GLU A 360 17.89 -3.19 -0.55
CA GLU A 360 19.18 -3.86 -0.76
C GLU A 360 19.10 -5.34 -1.13
N ASN A 361 20.11 -5.83 -1.86
CA ASN A 361 20.24 -7.23 -2.25
C ASN A 361 19.02 -7.75 -3.04
N SER A 362 18.59 -7.00 -4.06
CA SER A 362 17.51 -7.37 -4.99
C SER A 362 17.94 -7.18 -6.44
N THR A 363 17.11 -7.54 -7.42
CA THR A 363 17.41 -7.18 -8.83
C THR A 363 17.27 -5.67 -9.02
N ASN A 364 16.08 -5.11 -8.77
CA ASN A 364 15.91 -3.67 -8.65
C ASN A 364 15.79 -3.29 -7.17
N GLY A 365 16.40 -2.18 -6.76
CA GLY A 365 16.17 -1.58 -5.46
C GLY A 365 14.76 -0.98 -5.41
N ILE A 366 14.58 0.13 -6.11
CA ILE A 366 13.26 0.76 -6.35
C ILE A 366 12.92 0.66 -7.82
N GLU A 367 11.71 0.21 -8.12
CA GLU A 367 11.12 0.31 -9.44
C GLU A 367 9.90 1.23 -9.39
N VAL A 368 9.79 2.12 -10.37
CA VAL A 368 8.57 2.89 -10.61
C VAL A 368 8.25 2.71 -12.09
N SER A 369 7.11 2.12 -12.41
CA SER A 369 6.69 1.99 -13.80
C SER A 369 5.27 2.47 -14.02
N ASN A 370 5.03 2.95 -15.25
CA ASN A 370 3.72 3.40 -15.72
C ASN A 370 3.00 4.32 -14.70
N SER A 371 3.72 5.15 -13.97
CA SER A 371 3.20 5.91 -12.82
C SER A 371 3.40 7.40 -13.03
N ASP A 372 2.55 8.21 -12.40
CA ASP A 372 2.63 9.67 -12.46
C ASP A 372 2.77 10.27 -11.06
N ASP A 373 3.46 11.40 -10.96
CA ASP A 373 3.56 12.17 -9.72
C ASP A 373 4.11 11.32 -8.54
N VAL A 374 5.28 10.71 -8.75
CA VAL A 374 5.96 9.89 -7.73
C VAL A 374 7.20 10.61 -7.23
N LEU A 375 7.32 10.78 -5.91
CA LEU A 375 8.48 11.39 -5.28
C LEU A 375 9.30 10.33 -4.53
N VAL A 376 10.50 10.03 -5.03
CA VAL A 376 11.47 9.12 -4.43
C VAL A 376 12.57 9.94 -3.75
N VAL A 377 12.54 10.03 -2.42
CA VAL A 377 13.37 10.98 -1.66
C VAL A 377 14.06 10.40 -0.43
N ASP A 378 15.31 10.78 -0.19
CA ASP A 378 16.09 10.40 1.00
C ASP A 378 16.23 8.88 1.23
N ASN A 379 16.16 8.05 0.16
CA ASN A 379 16.31 6.60 0.26
C ASN A 379 17.78 6.16 0.11
N GLU A 380 18.14 5.00 0.68
CA GLU A 380 19.40 4.30 0.43
C GLU A 380 19.13 3.06 -0.44
N MET A 381 19.75 2.99 -1.62
CA MET A 381 19.59 1.90 -2.58
C MET A 381 20.95 1.28 -2.86
N ARG A 382 21.19 0.07 -2.35
CA ARG A 382 22.52 -0.54 -2.42
C ARG A 382 22.57 -2.03 -2.66
N ASN A 383 23.66 -2.52 -3.24
CA ASN A 383 23.86 -3.95 -3.50
C ASN A 383 22.73 -4.59 -4.31
N ASN A 384 22.03 -3.82 -5.14
CA ASN A 384 21.05 -4.34 -6.10
C ASN A 384 21.74 -4.59 -7.46
N ALA A 385 21.04 -5.11 -8.47
CA ALA A 385 21.57 -5.08 -9.84
C ALA A 385 21.36 -3.70 -10.49
N ILE A 386 20.25 -3.04 -10.15
CA ILE A 386 19.88 -1.68 -10.53
C ILE A 386 19.38 -0.97 -9.27
N GLY A 387 19.89 0.23 -8.98
CA GLY A 387 19.45 1.03 -7.83
C GLY A 387 18.00 1.47 -7.96
N ALA A 388 17.73 2.30 -8.97
CA ALA A 388 16.39 2.76 -9.34
C ALA A 388 16.10 2.47 -10.82
N ALA A 389 15.00 1.77 -11.11
CA ALA A 389 14.49 1.52 -12.46
C ALA A 389 13.17 2.29 -12.64
N ILE A 390 13.18 3.31 -13.50
CA ILE A 390 12.06 4.22 -13.74
C ILE A 390 11.62 4.05 -15.20
N LEU A 391 10.46 3.43 -15.42
CA LEU A 391 10.15 2.79 -16.70
C LEU A 391 8.74 3.14 -17.21
N LEU A 392 8.65 3.57 -18.46
CA LEU A 392 7.45 3.42 -19.28
C LEU A 392 7.54 2.08 -20.02
N LEU A 393 6.60 1.18 -19.78
CA LEU A 393 6.56 -0.15 -20.37
C LEU A 393 5.25 -0.36 -21.14
N PRO A 394 5.28 -1.01 -22.32
CA PRO A 394 4.07 -1.31 -23.07
C PRO A 394 3.20 -2.23 -22.21
N ASP A 395 2.10 -1.65 -21.76
CA ASP A 395 1.43 -2.01 -20.51
C ASP A 395 0.94 -3.46 -20.48
N ILE A 396 0.90 -4.00 -19.26
CA ILE A 396 0.54 -5.38 -18.92
C ILE A 396 -0.58 -5.42 -17.86
N TYR A 397 -0.84 -4.31 -17.15
CA TYR A 397 -1.80 -4.20 -16.04
C TYR A 397 -2.95 -3.23 -16.33
N ASP A 398 -2.70 -2.11 -17.00
CA ASP A 398 -3.74 -1.24 -17.55
C ASP A 398 -3.41 -0.88 -19.00
N ASN A 399 -4.01 0.14 -19.59
CA ASN A 399 -3.46 0.84 -20.75
C ASN A 399 -3.11 2.26 -20.32
N LYS A 400 -2.03 2.42 -19.53
CA LYS A 400 -1.46 3.74 -19.33
C LYS A 400 -0.52 4.07 -20.49
N ASP A 401 -0.79 5.21 -21.11
CA ASP A 401 -0.08 5.67 -22.30
C ASP A 401 1.15 6.53 -21.99
N SER A 402 1.40 6.86 -20.71
CA SER A 402 2.53 7.70 -20.27
C SER A 402 3.02 7.38 -18.86
N ALA A 403 4.27 7.77 -18.57
CA ALA A 403 4.86 7.78 -17.23
C ALA A 403 5.63 9.08 -17.05
N LYS A 404 5.25 9.91 -16.07
CA LYS A 404 5.80 11.27 -15.95
C LYS A 404 5.87 11.82 -14.54
N ARG A 405 6.76 12.79 -14.33
CA ARG A 405 6.97 13.44 -13.03
C ARG A 405 7.30 12.42 -11.93
N ILE A 406 8.30 11.58 -12.21
CA ILE A 406 8.87 10.62 -11.28
C ILE A 406 10.22 11.15 -10.79
N ASP A 407 10.15 11.93 -9.71
CA ASP A 407 11.26 12.72 -9.21
C ASP A 407 12.12 11.95 -8.20
N LEU A 408 13.44 12.00 -8.38
CA LEU A 408 14.44 11.39 -7.50
C LEU A 408 15.26 12.48 -6.81
N HIS A 409 15.09 12.62 -5.49
CA HIS A 409 15.75 13.66 -4.70
C HIS A 409 16.57 13.12 -3.52
N ASN A 410 17.81 13.61 -3.37
CA ASN A 410 18.63 13.37 -2.18
C ASN A 410 18.80 11.88 -1.78
N ASN A 411 18.72 10.96 -2.74
CA ASN A 411 18.92 9.54 -2.48
C ASN A 411 20.43 9.21 -2.47
N TRP A 412 20.80 8.17 -1.72
CA TRP A 412 22.12 7.56 -1.77
C TRP A 412 22.06 6.22 -2.52
N ILE A 413 22.63 6.17 -3.72
CA ILE A 413 22.46 5.06 -4.66
C ILE A 413 23.84 4.48 -4.98
N HIS A 414 24.19 3.35 -4.38
CA HIS A 414 25.58 2.89 -4.44
C HIS A 414 25.79 1.38 -4.48
N ASP A 415 26.92 0.96 -5.04
CA ASP A 415 27.34 -0.45 -5.10
C ASP A 415 26.27 -1.38 -5.71
N ASN A 416 25.42 -0.88 -6.63
CA ASN A 416 24.37 -1.68 -7.28
C ASN A 416 24.95 -2.56 -8.39
N ASN A 417 25.77 -3.52 -7.97
CA ASN A 417 26.55 -4.43 -8.80
C ASN A 417 26.16 -5.89 -8.64
N ASN A 418 25.05 -6.18 -7.96
CA ASN A 418 24.63 -7.56 -7.73
C ASN A 418 24.22 -8.22 -9.07
N THR A 419 24.18 -9.55 -9.08
CA THR A 419 23.69 -10.28 -10.26
C THR A 419 22.26 -9.87 -10.57
N ASN A 420 21.96 -9.61 -11.84
CA ASN A 420 20.59 -9.47 -12.29
C ASN A 420 19.92 -10.86 -12.22
N GLY A 421 19.04 -11.04 -11.24
CA GLY A 421 18.31 -12.28 -10.99
C GLY A 421 16.93 -12.31 -11.64
N ALA A 422 16.59 -11.31 -12.47
CA ALA A 422 15.37 -11.27 -13.24
C ALA A 422 15.14 -12.59 -13.99
N ARG A 423 13.88 -13.01 -14.03
CA ARG A 423 13.50 -14.27 -14.67
C ARG A 423 13.94 -14.29 -16.14
N PRO A 424 14.60 -15.36 -16.62
CA PRO A 424 15.04 -15.43 -18.01
C PRO A 424 13.91 -15.18 -19.00
N GLY A 425 14.11 -14.19 -19.88
CA GLY A 425 13.12 -13.80 -20.89
C GLY A 425 12.17 -12.71 -20.44
N SER A 426 12.20 -12.24 -19.19
CA SER A 426 11.56 -11.00 -18.77
C SER A 426 12.25 -9.78 -19.38
N ILE A 427 11.56 -8.64 -19.43
CA ILE A 427 12.12 -7.39 -19.99
C ILE A 427 13.37 -6.94 -19.22
N LEU A 428 13.31 -7.00 -17.88
CA LEU A 428 14.43 -6.66 -17.00
C LEU A 428 15.64 -7.59 -17.17
N SER A 429 15.44 -8.83 -17.64
CA SER A 429 16.56 -9.76 -17.88
C SER A 429 17.49 -9.33 -19.04
N PHE A 430 17.03 -8.40 -19.89
CA PHE A 430 17.82 -7.82 -20.98
C PHE A 430 18.59 -6.55 -20.58
N ILE A 431 18.31 -6.01 -19.39
CA ILE A 431 18.94 -4.79 -18.90
C ILE A 431 20.22 -5.14 -18.12
N PRO A 432 21.37 -4.49 -18.42
CA PRO A 432 22.62 -4.73 -17.70
C PRO A 432 22.52 -4.39 -16.21
N ARG A 433 23.22 -5.15 -15.36
CA ARG A 433 23.45 -4.76 -13.95
C ARG A 433 24.48 -3.63 -13.87
N GLY A 434 24.67 -3.06 -12.67
CA GLY A 434 25.69 -2.04 -12.43
C GLY A 434 25.16 -0.62 -12.59
N GLN A 435 23.85 -0.40 -12.44
CA GLN A 435 23.22 0.89 -12.71
C GLN A 435 22.78 1.56 -11.42
N GLY A 436 23.07 2.87 -11.29
CA GLY A 436 22.50 3.69 -10.24
C GLY A 436 21.02 3.98 -10.52
N VAL A 437 20.75 4.77 -11.55
CA VAL A 437 19.40 5.16 -11.99
C VAL A 437 19.24 4.87 -13.48
N LEU A 438 18.12 4.28 -13.86
CA LEU A 438 17.74 4.02 -15.23
C LEU A 438 16.35 4.62 -15.50
N TYR A 439 16.28 5.66 -16.31
CA TYR A 439 15.04 6.18 -16.90
C TYR A 439 14.85 5.61 -18.31
N VAL A 440 13.69 5.02 -18.57
CA VAL A 440 13.32 4.48 -19.89
C VAL A 440 11.96 5.02 -20.30
N GLY A 441 11.91 5.88 -21.32
CA GLY A 441 10.66 6.43 -21.88
C GLY A 441 9.82 7.25 -20.91
N VAL A 442 10.43 7.82 -19.86
CA VAL A 442 9.73 8.57 -18.81
C VAL A 442 9.94 10.05 -19.02
N ASP A 443 8.92 10.84 -18.71
CA ASP A 443 8.86 12.26 -19.04
C ASP A 443 8.85 13.18 -17.82
N GLU A 444 9.17 14.46 -18.04
CA GLU A 444 8.98 15.57 -17.10
C GLU A 444 9.58 15.33 -15.71
N SER A 445 10.59 14.46 -15.59
CA SER A 445 11.11 14.01 -14.31
C SER A 445 12.40 14.72 -13.91
N VAL A 446 12.59 14.89 -12.60
CA VAL A 446 13.77 15.56 -12.03
C VAL A 446 14.58 14.58 -11.18
N ALA A 447 15.84 14.36 -11.53
CA ALA A 447 16.80 13.70 -10.66
C ALA A 447 17.79 14.73 -10.11
N SER A 448 17.72 15.04 -8.81
CA SER A 448 18.62 16.03 -8.22
C SER A 448 19.04 15.82 -6.78
N GLY A 449 20.24 16.30 -6.46
CA GLY A 449 20.80 16.20 -5.10
C GLY A 449 21.20 14.79 -4.68
N ASN A 450 21.16 13.81 -5.59
CA ASN A 450 21.49 12.42 -5.28
C ASN A 450 23.01 12.23 -5.19
N LEU A 451 23.45 11.35 -4.28
CA LEU A 451 24.81 10.81 -4.25
C LEU A 451 24.78 9.43 -4.90
N ILE A 452 25.46 9.26 -6.04
CA ILE A 452 25.43 8.05 -6.84
C ILE A 452 26.85 7.53 -7.02
N GLU A 453 27.19 6.37 -6.47
CA GLU A 453 28.58 5.95 -6.46
C GLU A 453 28.83 4.44 -6.62
N ASN A 454 29.97 4.12 -7.23
CA ASN A 454 30.50 2.76 -7.33
C ASN A 454 29.56 1.76 -8.06
N ASN A 455 28.71 2.23 -8.98
CA ASN A 455 27.91 1.37 -9.86
C ASN A 455 28.71 1.02 -11.13
N ASN A 456 28.86 -0.26 -11.44
CA ASN A 456 29.84 -0.77 -12.41
C ASN A 456 29.60 -0.31 -13.85
N PHE A 457 28.36 -0.02 -14.23
CA PHE A 457 27.95 0.29 -15.59
C PHE A 457 27.55 1.75 -15.79
N VAL A 458 26.59 2.30 -15.04
CA VAL A 458 26.19 3.70 -15.22
C VAL A 458 25.73 4.34 -13.92
N GLY A 459 26.00 5.63 -13.74
CA GLY A 459 25.43 6.42 -12.64
C GLY A 459 23.95 6.71 -12.89
N ILE A 460 23.63 7.54 -13.89
CA ILE A 460 22.26 7.82 -14.37
C ILE A 460 22.20 7.60 -15.88
N ALA A 461 21.25 6.80 -16.35
CA ALA A 461 20.92 6.68 -17.77
C ALA A 461 19.51 7.23 -18.05
N VAL A 462 19.36 8.03 -19.12
CA VAL A 462 18.08 8.46 -19.68
C VAL A 462 18.00 7.93 -21.11
N VAL A 463 16.97 7.14 -21.40
CA VAL A 463 16.93 6.30 -22.59
C VAL A 463 15.53 6.26 -23.19
N ASP A 464 15.40 6.39 -24.50
CA ASP A 464 14.15 6.09 -25.20
C ASP A 464 13.87 4.58 -25.19
N TYR A 465 12.62 4.17 -24.92
CA TYR A 465 12.25 2.76 -24.77
C TYR A 465 12.66 1.89 -25.96
N CYS A 466 12.48 2.37 -27.19
CA CYS A 466 12.74 1.52 -28.35
C CYS A 466 14.22 1.14 -28.53
N LEU A 467 15.17 1.80 -27.87
CA LEU A 467 16.61 1.58 -28.07
C LEU A 467 17.16 0.34 -27.33
N PRO A 468 17.03 0.20 -26.00
CA PRO A 468 17.62 -0.90 -25.23
C PRO A 468 16.99 -2.26 -25.56
N PHE A 469 15.78 -2.27 -26.12
CA PHE A 469 15.05 -3.50 -26.44
C PHE A 469 15.17 -3.93 -27.90
N GLN A 470 15.92 -3.23 -28.75
CA GLN A 470 16.14 -3.65 -30.14
C GLN A 470 16.73 -5.05 -30.23
N GLY A 471 16.18 -5.89 -31.10
CA GLY A 471 16.62 -7.28 -31.29
C GLY A 471 16.18 -8.25 -30.18
N THR A 472 15.38 -7.79 -29.22
CA THR A 472 14.71 -8.63 -28.22
C THR A 472 13.23 -8.83 -28.58
N PRO A 473 12.49 -9.74 -27.90
CA PRO A 473 11.04 -9.85 -28.05
C PRO A 473 10.26 -8.57 -27.69
N TYR A 474 10.87 -7.65 -26.94
CA TYR A 474 10.28 -6.39 -26.46
C TYR A 474 10.55 -5.19 -27.39
N ALA A 475 11.15 -5.43 -28.55
CA ALA A 475 11.42 -4.38 -29.52
C ALA A 475 10.12 -3.77 -30.05
N CYS A 476 10.06 -2.44 -30.18
CA CYS A 476 8.89 -1.69 -30.67
C CYS A 476 8.30 -2.18 -32.00
N GLY A 477 9.13 -2.73 -32.91
CA GLY A 477 8.68 -3.26 -34.19
C GLY A 477 8.25 -4.74 -34.17
N SER A 478 8.29 -5.41 -33.02
CA SER A 478 8.08 -6.86 -32.89
C SER A 478 7.18 -7.24 -31.72
N ASP A 479 7.15 -6.45 -30.65
CA ASP A 479 6.28 -6.67 -29.50
C ASP A 479 4.82 -6.39 -29.86
N SER A 480 3.93 -7.35 -29.59
CA SER A 480 2.50 -7.22 -29.86
C SER A 480 1.76 -6.34 -28.85
N ASN A 481 2.36 -6.06 -27.69
CA ASN A 481 1.77 -5.21 -26.65
C ASN A 481 2.04 -3.72 -26.89
N VAL A 482 2.97 -3.40 -27.79
CA VAL A 482 3.29 -2.03 -28.16
C VAL A 482 2.15 -1.44 -28.99
N THR A 483 1.41 -0.49 -28.40
CA THR A 483 0.30 0.22 -29.03
C THR A 483 0.79 1.43 -29.84
N LEU A 484 -0.08 2.01 -30.67
CA LEU A 484 0.25 3.26 -31.35
C LEU A 484 0.44 4.41 -30.36
N GLU A 485 -0.37 4.46 -29.31
CA GLU A 485 -0.28 5.46 -28.25
C GLU A 485 1.08 5.37 -27.55
N PHE A 486 1.48 4.15 -27.13
CA PHE A 486 2.80 3.90 -26.57
C PHE A 486 3.93 4.30 -27.53
N LEU A 487 3.83 3.97 -28.83
CA LEU A 487 4.86 4.36 -29.80
C LEU A 487 5.00 5.87 -29.97
N LEU A 488 3.93 6.63 -29.73
CA LEU A 488 3.97 8.09 -29.77
C LEU A 488 4.61 8.69 -28.51
N ASP A 489 4.61 7.96 -27.40
CA ASP A 489 5.13 8.39 -26.08
C ASP A 489 6.42 7.68 -25.64
N GLN A 490 6.96 6.75 -26.44
CA GLN A 490 8.09 5.89 -26.06
C GLN A 490 9.40 6.64 -25.72
N ALA A 491 9.50 7.91 -26.11
CA ALA A 491 10.68 8.73 -25.91
C ALA A 491 10.77 9.16 -24.45
N ALA A 492 11.98 9.33 -23.92
CA ALA A 492 12.13 10.02 -22.63
C ALA A 492 12.27 11.51 -22.92
N GLU A 493 11.33 12.34 -22.50
CA GLU A 493 11.26 13.76 -22.84
C GLU A 493 11.29 14.69 -21.60
N ASP A 494 11.84 15.90 -21.77
CA ASP A 494 11.78 16.97 -20.76
C ASP A 494 12.33 16.61 -19.36
N ASN A 495 13.22 15.62 -19.25
CA ASN A 495 13.83 15.26 -17.97
C ASN A 495 15.00 16.19 -17.61
N ARG A 496 15.12 16.49 -16.31
CA ARG A 496 16.17 17.35 -15.76
C ARG A 496 17.03 16.59 -14.76
N ILE A 497 18.30 16.41 -15.10
CA ILE A 497 19.30 15.77 -14.24
C ILE A 497 20.22 16.85 -13.66
N ALA A 498 20.04 17.23 -12.40
CA ALA A 498 20.70 18.41 -11.86
C ALA A 498 21.28 18.26 -10.46
N ASN A 499 22.43 18.87 -10.18
CA ASN A 499 23.02 18.94 -8.83
C ASN A 499 23.27 17.57 -8.17
N ASN A 500 23.54 16.51 -8.94
CA ASN A 500 23.90 15.20 -8.39
C ASN A 500 25.42 15.11 -8.18
N GLU A 501 25.85 14.33 -7.20
CA GLU A 501 27.25 13.94 -7.00
C GLU A 501 27.42 12.49 -7.47
N LEU A 502 28.18 12.30 -8.54
CA LEU A 502 28.43 11.00 -9.16
C LEU A 502 29.90 10.61 -8.99
N VAL A 503 30.16 9.42 -8.46
CA VAL A 503 31.52 9.00 -8.09
C VAL A 503 31.81 7.56 -8.48
N ASN A 504 32.77 7.36 -9.39
CA ASN A 504 33.28 6.04 -9.80
C ASN A 504 32.23 5.12 -10.43
N ASN A 505 31.20 5.67 -11.10
CA ASN A 505 30.27 4.82 -11.84
C ASN A 505 30.86 4.44 -13.21
N GLY A 506 30.32 3.41 -13.86
CA GLY A 506 30.73 3.00 -15.22
C GLY A 506 32.18 2.55 -15.37
N THR A 507 32.86 2.21 -14.28
CA THR A 507 34.29 1.86 -14.30
C THR A 507 34.56 0.39 -14.65
N MET A 508 33.55 -0.48 -14.54
CA MET A 508 33.71 -1.93 -14.73
C MET A 508 32.46 -2.58 -15.38
N PRO A 509 32.02 -2.11 -16.57
CA PRO A 509 30.83 -2.66 -17.22
C PRO A 509 31.02 -4.12 -17.61
N ASP A 510 29.94 -4.89 -17.56
CA ASP A 510 29.94 -6.25 -18.09
C ASP A 510 30.09 -6.22 -19.63
N PRO A 511 30.80 -7.18 -20.23
CA PRO A 511 30.88 -7.29 -21.69
C PRO A 511 29.49 -7.48 -22.30
N GLY A 512 29.14 -6.66 -23.30
CA GLY A 512 27.82 -6.70 -23.90
C GLY A 512 27.60 -5.61 -24.94
N PRO A 513 26.42 -5.59 -25.59
CA PRO A 513 26.10 -4.61 -26.63
C PRO A 513 26.05 -3.17 -26.10
N PHE A 514 25.86 -2.98 -24.79
CA PHE A 514 25.77 -1.67 -24.16
C PHE A 514 27.05 -1.24 -23.43
N GLN A 515 28.11 -2.06 -23.42
CA GLN A 515 29.32 -1.79 -22.61
C GLN A 515 29.96 -0.43 -22.91
N ASP A 516 29.85 0.05 -24.17
CA ASP A 516 30.45 1.30 -24.63
C ASP A 516 29.67 2.53 -24.15
N PHE A 517 28.49 2.34 -23.54
CA PHE A 517 27.67 3.38 -22.92
C PHE A 517 27.92 3.53 -21.41
N ALA A 518 28.93 2.86 -20.87
CA ALA A 518 29.27 2.98 -19.45
C ALA A 518 29.80 4.38 -19.12
N ALA A 519 29.24 5.03 -18.11
CA ALA A 519 29.53 6.43 -17.77
C ALA A 519 28.95 6.83 -16.40
N GLU A 520 29.16 8.08 -15.98
CA GLU A 520 28.52 8.70 -14.81
C GLU A 520 27.10 9.05 -15.25
N LEU A 521 26.98 9.64 -16.45
CA LEU A 521 25.73 10.05 -17.06
C LEU A 521 25.64 9.46 -18.47
N THR A 522 24.48 8.93 -18.87
CA THR A 522 24.25 8.39 -20.21
C THR A 522 22.92 8.91 -20.75
N LEU A 523 22.91 9.40 -21.99
CA LEU A 523 21.70 9.79 -22.71
C LEU A 523 21.65 9.05 -24.05
N LEU A 524 20.59 8.29 -24.28
CA LEU A 524 20.39 7.52 -25.50
C LEU A 524 19.03 7.85 -26.12
N THR A 525 19.02 8.63 -27.20
CA THR A 525 17.81 9.06 -27.91
C THR A 525 17.80 8.59 -29.38
N LEU A 526 16.60 8.43 -29.92
CA LEU A 526 16.31 8.01 -31.29
C LEU A 526 15.63 9.14 -32.06
N PRO A 527 15.95 9.35 -33.35
CA PRO A 527 15.20 10.28 -34.19
C PRO A 527 13.78 9.78 -34.39
N ALA A 528 12.79 10.68 -34.43
CA ALA A 528 11.39 10.33 -34.72
C ALA A 528 11.21 9.47 -35.97
N SER A 529 12.07 9.66 -36.98
CA SER A 529 12.10 8.84 -38.20
C SER A 529 12.37 7.34 -37.98
N PHE A 530 12.97 6.96 -36.85
CA PHE A 530 13.28 5.57 -36.49
C PHE A 530 12.02 4.73 -36.29
N VAL A 531 10.96 5.32 -35.74
CA VAL A 531 9.66 4.64 -35.52
C VAL A 531 8.67 4.88 -36.66
N GLY A 532 9.03 5.66 -37.68
CA GLY A 532 8.20 5.88 -38.87
C GLY A 532 6.91 6.68 -38.60
N LEU A 533 6.84 7.37 -37.46
CA LEU A 533 5.71 8.17 -36.99
C LEU A 533 6.10 9.66 -36.93
N PRO A 534 5.13 10.61 -36.93
CA PRO A 534 5.41 11.98 -36.51
C PRO A 534 5.80 11.95 -35.03
N GLY A 535 7.04 12.30 -34.70
CA GLY A 535 7.56 12.30 -33.34
C GLY A 535 8.39 13.56 -33.07
N ASP A 536 8.95 13.64 -31.86
CA ASP A 536 9.80 14.75 -31.46
C ASP A 536 11.15 14.71 -32.21
N ASP A 537 11.37 15.71 -33.07
CA ASP A 537 12.66 15.94 -33.74
C ASP A 537 13.53 16.94 -32.94
N THR A 538 13.12 17.32 -31.73
CA THR A 538 13.94 18.20 -30.90
C THR A 538 15.21 17.48 -30.44
N PRO A 539 16.38 18.13 -30.52
CA PRO A 539 17.62 17.54 -30.04
C PRO A 539 17.47 17.06 -28.60
N TYR A 540 17.93 15.85 -28.32
CA TYR A 540 17.89 15.26 -26.98
C TYR A 540 16.49 15.10 -26.37
N HIS A 541 15.41 15.28 -27.13
CA HIS A 541 14.03 15.29 -26.62
C HIS A 541 13.85 16.26 -25.43
N ARG A 542 14.54 17.41 -25.50
CA ARG A 542 14.56 18.46 -24.47
C ARG A 542 15.12 18.03 -23.10
N ASN A 543 15.67 16.82 -22.98
CA ASN A 543 16.39 16.41 -21.76
C ASN A 543 17.58 17.35 -21.51
N CYS A 544 17.82 17.66 -20.24
CA CYS A 544 18.85 18.62 -19.86
C CYS A 544 19.57 18.27 -18.56
N TYR A 545 20.79 18.77 -18.44
CA TYR A 545 21.72 18.49 -17.35
C TYR A 545 22.32 19.78 -16.81
N GLU A 546 22.46 19.88 -15.48
CA GLU A 546 22.94 21.10 -14.84
C GLU A 546 23.68 20.82 -13.53
N ASN A 547 24.89 21.37 -13.34
CA ASN A 547 25.63 21.35 -12.06
C ASN A 547 25.86 19.95 -11.44
N ASN A 548 25.90 18.87 -12.24
CA ASN A 548 26.27 17.55 -11.74
C ASN A 548 27.79 17.47 -11.53
N GLN A 549 28.23 16.79 -10.48
CA GLN A 549 29.64 16.57 -10.16
C GLN A 549 30.05 15.11 -10.46
N PRO A 550 31.28 14.88 -10.95
CA PRO A 550 32.21 15.89 -11.41
C PRO A 550 31.70 16.60 -12.69
N GLU A 551 31.97 17.90 -12.80
CA GLU A 551 31.58 18.71 -13.98
C GLU A 551 32.41 18.39 -15.24
N ASP A 552 33.28 17.37 -15.21
CA ASP A 552 34.17 17.10 -16.33
C ASP A 552 33.49 16.31 -17.46
N ALA A 553 33.50 16.92 -18.65
CA ALA A 553 32.98 16.39 -19.90
C ALA A 553 33.81 15.21 -20.44
N TYR A 554 34.21 14.25 -19.60
CA TYR A 554 34.90 13.02 -20.02
C TYR A 554 34.15 11.75 -19.62
N PHE A 555 33.03 11.90 -18.91
CA PHE A 555 32.33 10.80 -18.27
C PHE A 555 30.80 10.87 -18.48
N PHE A 556 30.38 11.51 -19.58
CA PHE A 556 29.01 11.48 -20.10
C PHE A 556 28.98 10.68 -21.39
N SER A 557 28.11 9.68 -21.56
CA SER A 557 27.92 8.94 -22.81
C SER A 557 26.67 9.41 -23.55
N LEU A 558 26.78 9.63 -24.87
CA LEU A 558 25.69 10.16 -25.69
C LEU A 558 25.54 9.40 -26.99
N PHE A 559 24.34 8.92 -27.24
CA PHE A 559 23.88 8.48 -28.54
C PHE A 559 22.62 9.27 -28.90
N ASP A 560 22.71 10.10 -29.93
CA ASP A 560 21.55 10.76 -30.54
C ASP A 560 21.63 10.58 -32.05
N ALA A 561 20.71 9.79 -32.61
CA ALA A 561 20.73 9.49 -34.04
C ALA A 561 20.20 10.64 -34.93
N THR A 562 19.68 11.75 -34.37
CA THR A 562 19.30 12.97 -35.12
C THR A 562 20.51 13.85 -35.49
N ILE A 563 21.55 13.87 -34.64
CA ILE A 563 22.71 14.76 -34.76
C ILE A 563 24.05 14.02 -34.99
N GLY A 564 24.04 12.68 -34.96
CA GLY A 564 25.23 11.83 -35.06
C GLY A 564 25.99 11.73 -33.74
N VAL A 565 27.16 11.08 -33.70
CA VAL A 565 27.99 11.00 -32.49
C VAL A 565 28.65 12.36 -32.24
N PRO A 566 28.27 13.12 -31.20
CA PRO A 566 28.91 14.40 -30.94
C PRO A 566 30.32 14.18 -30.35
N PRO A 567 31.34 14.88 -30.84
CA PRO A 567 32.68 14.84 -30.25
C PRO A 567 32.87 15.94 -29.17
N PRO A 568 33.31 15.61 -27.95
CA PRO A 568 32.82 14.52 -27.15
C PRO A 568 32.18 15.03 -25.83
N TRP A 569 31.13 14.34 -25.37
CA TRP A 569 30.70 14.28 -23.97
C TRP A 569 30.22 15.57 -23.24
N THR A 570 29.75 16.60 -23.93
CA THR A 570 29.07 17.72 -23.24
C THR A 570 27.57 17.41 -23.13
N PRO A 571 27.01 17.28 -21.92
CA PRO A 571 25.58 17.03 -21.77
C PRO A 571 24.76 18.28 -22.15
N PRO A 572 23.53 18.11 -22.67
CA PRO A 572 22.67 19.24 -23.03
C PRO A 572 22.38 20.10 -21.81
N SER A 573 22.61 21.42 -21.91
CA SER A 573 22.36 22.36 -20.81
C SER A 573 20.87 22.67 -20.66
N CYS A 574 20.39 22.80 -19.43
CA CYS A 574 19.05 23.33 -19.16
C CYS A 574 18.97 24.79 -19.63
N GLN A 575 17.92 25.14 -20.40
CA GLN A 575 17.68 26.49 -20.93
C GLN A 575 16.72 27.32 -20.08
#